data_AF-A0A843KS41-F1
#
_entry.id   AF-A0A843KS41-F1
#
_cell.length_a   1.000
_cell.length_b   1.000
_cell.length_c   1.000
_cell.angle_alpha   90.00
_cell.angle_beta   90.00
_cell.angle_gamma   90.00
#
_symmetry.space_group_name_H-M   'P 1'
#
loop_
_entity.id
_entity.type
_entity.pdbx_description
1 polymer ?
#
loop_
_entity_poly.entity_id
_entity_poly.type
_entity_poly.pdbx_seq_one_letter_code
_entity_poly.pdbx_strand_id
1 'polypeptide(L)'
;MAKKKEKAASVEEPLKLFYIFYNQERWDNWIHTLRESNFEADPKSEEMPEGYTTLYNFSMDITLSVLKIVKLFQNGRYTKEEALEKLNAVEAIVMCEAPEDELEEYVESLQLSLLVLFASCRKFIDGVYSTDIKTLVKEGKKTVENDMERALDIAADIGASVIHGASCCGKYVKDDIEQPTLFDEWLIEVESMAEAVASLKNFDEEAGET
;
A
#
# COMPACT_ATOMS: atom_id res chain seq x y z
N MET A 1 44.30 34.73 11.23
CA MET A 1 42.82 34.80 11.24
C MET A 1 42.30 34.15 9.97
N ALA A 2 41.69 32.98 10.06
CA ALA A 2 41.02 32.35 8.93
C ALA A 2 39.63 31.91 9.42
N LYS A 3 38.59 32.63 9.00
CA LYS A 3 37.19 32.28 9.30
C LYS A 3 36.78 31.14 8.37
N LYS A 4 36.52 29.95 8.94
CA LYS A 4 35.76 28.88 8.28
C LYS A 4 34.34 29.40 8.01
N LYS A 5 33.91 29.36 6.75
CA LYS A 5 32.49 29.48 6.39
C LYS A 5 31.84 28.12 6.64
N GLU A 6 30.97 28.05 7.64
CA GLU A 6 30.01 26.96 7.76
C GLU A 6 29.00 27.10 6.61
N LYS A 7 28.82 26.02 5.84
CA LYS A 7 27.72 25.90 4.88
C LYS A 7 26.46 25.66 5.69
N ALA A 8 25.52 26.60 5.61
CA ALA A 8 24.16 26.39 6.09
C ALA A 8 23.57 25.17 5.37
N ALA A 9 23.17 24.16 6.14
CA ALA A 9 22.27 23.14 5.65
C ALA A 9 20.97 23.83 5.24
N SER A 10 20.50 23.59 4.02
CA SER A 10 19.18 23.99 3.58
C SER A 10 18.17 23.29 4.49
N VAL A 11 17.49 24.07 5.32
CA VAL A 11 16.26 23.63 5.98
C VAL A 11 15.24 23.48 4.85
N GLU A 12 15.00 22.25 4.40
CA GLU A 12 13.85 21.95 3.56
C GLU A 12 12.62 22.47 4.30
N GLU A 13 11.84 23.33 3.64
CA GLU A 13 10.55 23.76 4.17
C GLU A 13 9.72 22.49 4.45
N PRO A 14 9.07 22.38 5.62
CA PRO A 14 8.22 21.23 5.90
C PRO A 14 7.17 21.14 4.79
N LEU A 15 7.12 19.99 4.12
CA LEU A 15 6.13 19.71 3.09
C LEU A 15 4.75 20.04 3.67
N LYS A 16 3.99 20.88 2.98
CA LYS A 16 2.63 21.21 3.43
C LYS A 16 1.82 19.91 3.47
N LEU A 17 1.26 19.58 4.65
CA LEU A 17 0.54 18.34 4.94
C LEU A 17 -0.55 17.92 3.94
N PHE A 18 -1.06 18.85 3.14
CA PHE A 18 -2.00 18.56 2.06
C PHE A 18 -1.50 17.49 1.08
N TYR A 19 -0.18 17.30 0.94
CA TYR A 19 0.42 16.26 0.09
C TYR A 19 0.67 14.92 0.80
N ILE A 20 0.48 14.84 2.12
CA ILE A 20 0.66 13.59 2.88
C ILE A 20 -0.58 12.71 2.79
N PHE A 21 -1.78 13.32 2.80
CA PHE A 21 -3.03 12.56 2.89
C PHE A 21 -3.60 12.28 1.52
N TYR A 22 -3.87 11.00 1.29
CA TYR A 22 -4.67 10.55 0.16
C TYR A 22 -6.06 11.19 0.24
N ASN A 23 -6.56 11.71 -0.87
CA ASN A 23 -7.81 12.46 -0.92
C ASN A 23 -8.58 12.15 -2.21
N GLN A 24 -9.84 12.61 -2.30
CA GLN A 24 -10.71 12.33 -3.43
C GLN A 24 -10.15 12.87 -4.76
N GLU A 25 -9.61 14.09 -4.77
CA GLU A 25 -9.03 14.69 -5.98
C GLU A 25 -7.89 13.82 -6.54
N ARG A 26 -7.06 13.26 -5.66
CA ARG A 26 -5.97 12.36 -6.04
C ARG A 26 -6.48 11.05 -6.64
N TRP A 27 -7.52 10.46 -6.04
CA TRP A 27 -8.21 9.30 -6.59
C TRP A 27 -8.79 9.60 -7.99
N ASP A 28 -9.54 10.67 -8.12
CA ASP A 28 -10.18 11.07 -9.39
C ASP A 28 -9.13 11.32 -10.48
N ASN A 29 -7.99 11.92 -10.13
CA ASN A 29 -6.86 12.12 -11.06
C ASN A 29 -6.25 10.80 -11.53
N TRP A 30 -6.11 9.81 -10.65
CA TRP A 30 -5.65 8.47 -11.04
C TRP A 30 -6.63 7.75 -11.94
N ILE A 31 -7.93 7.80 -11.63
CA ILE A 31 -8.98 7.24 -12.48
C ILE A 31 -8.97 7.89 -13.87
N HIS A 32 -8.81 9.22 -13.93
CA HIS A 32 -8.69 9.93 -15.19
C HIS A 32 -7.44 9.49 -15.98
N THR A 33 -6.29 9.36 -15.32
CA THR A 33 -5.03 8.92 -15.94
C THR A 33 -5.14 7.48 -16.47
N LEU A 34 -5.79 6.58 -15.72
CA LEU A 34 -6.07 5.23 -16.19
C LEU A 34 -6.94 5.22 -17.43
N ARG A 35 -7.98 6.07 -17.48
CA ARG A 35 -8.89 6.17 -18.63
C ARG A 35 -8.18 6.62 -19.90
N GLU A 36 -7.09 7.38 -19.78
CA GLU A 36 -6.26 7.81 -20.91
C GLU A 36 -5.16 6.79 -21.26
N SER A 37 -4.93 5.77 -20.42
CA SER A 37 -3.87 4.79 -20.61
C SER A 37 -4.29 3.65 -21.53
N ASN A 38 -3.34 3.08 -22.28
CA ASN A 38 -3.59 1.95 -23.17
C ASN A 38 -3.34 0.59 -22.47
N PHE A 39 -4.34 -0.29 -22.49
CA PHE A 39 -4.26 -1.67 -21.96
C PHE A 39 -4.01 -2.73 -23.04
N GLU A 40 -4.04 -2.35 -24.32
CA GLU A 40 -3.82 -3.27 -25.42
C GLU A 40 -2.34 -3.64 -25.57
N ALA A 41 -2.05 -4.94 -25.63
CA ALA A 41 -0.72 -5.45 -25.95
C ALA A 41 -0.36 -5.17 -27.42
N ASP A 42 0.77 -4.51 -27.65
CA ASP A 42 1.34 -4.40 -28.99
C ASP A 42 1.98 -5.74 -29.37
N PRO A 43 1.48 -6.45 -30.41
CA PRO A 43 2.06 -7.73 -30.83
C PRO A 43 3.53 -7.65 -31.29
N LYS A 44 4.07 -6.44 -31.46
CA LYS A 44 5.45 -6.18 -31.88
C LYS A 44 6.36 -5.72 -30.73
N SER A 45 5.82 -5.55 -29.53
CA SER A 45 6.57 -5.17 -28.33
C SER A 45 6.54 -6.30 -27.30
N GLU A 46 7.64 -6.48 -26.59
CA GLU A 46 7.70 -7.32 -25.39
C GLU A 46 7.37 -6.53 -24.11
N GLU A 47 7.15 -5.21 -24.23
CA GLU A 47 6.81 -4.35 -23.11
C GLU A 47 5.34 -4.52 -22.70
N MET A 48 5.08 -4.46 -21.39
CA MET A 48 3.71 -4.44 -20.89
C MET A 48 3.00 -3.14 -21.33
N PRO A 49 1.68 -3.21 -21.62
CA PRO A 49 0.90 -2.02 -21.91
C PRO A 49 1.02 -0.96 -20.80
N GLU A 50 1.00 0.31 -21.21
CA GLU A 50 1.12 1.48 -20.32
C GLU A 50 0.10 1.43 -19.18
N GLY A 51 -1.15 1.03 -19.47
CA GLY A 51 -2.22 0.92 -18.50
C GLY A 51 -1.89 0.06 -17.28
N TYR A 52 -1.17 -1.06 -17.46
CA TYR A 52 -0.74 -1.89 -16.33
C TYR A 52 0.35 -1.22 -15.49
N THR A 53 1.24 -0.45 -16.12
CA THR A 53 2.24 0.35 -15.40
C THR A 53 1.56 1.48 -14.62
N THR A 54 0.58 2.16 -15.22
CA THR A 54 -0.25 3.18 -14.57
C THR A 54 -1.00 2.58 -13.37
N LEU A 55 -1.61 1.41 -13.53
CA LEU A 55 -2.34 0.72 -12.46
C LEU A 55 -1.43 0.32 -11.30
N TYR A 56 -0.23 -0.17 -11.58
CA TYR A 56 0.77 -0.46 -10.55
C TYR A 56 1.19 0.82 -9.80
N ASN A 57 1.48 1.91 -10.52
CA ASN A 57 1.86 3.19 -9.91
C ASN A 57 0.73 3.76 -9.05
N PHE A 58 -0.52 3.59 -9.47
CA PHE A 58 -1.70 3.97 -8.72
C PHE A 58 -1.80 3.18 -7.40
N SER A 59 -1.66 1.85 -7.46
CA SER A 59 -1.60 1.00 -6.25
C SER A 59 -0.52 1.47 -5.30
N MET A 60 0.71 1.64 -5.80
CA MET A 60 1.86 2.06 -4.99
C MET A 60 1.66 3.43 -4.35
N ASP A 61 0.96 4.33 -5.02
CA ASP A 61 0.67 5.65 -4.48
C ASP A 61 -0.28 5.61 -3.28
N ILE A 62 -1.32 4.77 -3.37
CA ILE A 62 -2.22 4.47 -2.24
C ILE A 62 -1.42 3.82 -1.11
N THR A 63 -0.65 2.77 -1.42
CA THR A 63 0.16 2.02 -0.45
C THR A 63 1.12 2.92 0.31
N LEU A 64 1.85 3.81 -0.38
CA LEU A 64 2.72 4.80 0.25
C LEU A 64 1.94 5.78 1.13
N SER A 65 0.79 6.26 0.67
CA SER A 65 -0.03 7.22 1.42
C SER A 65 -0.58 6.61 2.71
N VAL A 66 -1.03 5.36 2.66
CA VAL A 66 -1.49 4.61 3.84
C VAL A 66 -0.33 4.32 4.79
N LEU A 67 0.82 3.88 4.30
CA LEU A 67 1.97 3.56 5.14
C LEU A 67 2.60 4.81 5.80
N LYS A 68 2.46 5.99 5.21
CA LYS A 68 2.81 7.26 5.88
C LYS A 68 1.98 7.48 7.15
N ILE A 69 0.69 7.11 7.16
CA ILE A 69 -0.15 7.19 8.38
C ILE A 69 0.42 6.28 9.46
N VAL A 70 0.75 5.03 9.10
CA VAL A 70 1.36 4.06 10.01
C VAL A 70 2.71 4.55 10.52
N LYS A 71 3.51 5.18 9.67
CA LYS A 71 4.82 5.73 10.04
C LYS A 71 4.70 6.89 11.02
N LEU A 72 3.72 7.78 10.83
CA LEU A 72 3.40 8.86 11.78
C LEU A 72 2.97 8.30 13.14
N PHE A 73 2.17 7.23 13.15
CA PHE A 73 1.86 6.49 14.38
C PHE A 73 3.12 5.90 15.05
N GLN A 74 3.98 5.20 14.29
CA GLN A 74 5.24 4.63 14.81
C GLN A 74 6.17 5.70 15.40
N ASN A 75 6.19 6.89 14.82
CA ASN A 75 6.98 8.02 15.29
C ASN A 75 6.32 8.79 16.45
N GLY A 76 5.13 8.37 16.91
CA GLY A 76 4.39 9.04 17.99
C GLY A 76 3.78 10.38 17.59
N ARG A 77 3.62 10.65 16.29
CA ARG A 77 2.94 11.84 15.74
C ARG A 77 1.43 11.69 15.72
N TYR A 78 0.94 10.45 15.67
CA TYR A 78 -0.46 10.12 15.87
C TYR A 78 -0.65 9.23 17.08
N THR A 79 -1.74 9.50 17.79
CA THR A 79 -2.38 8.52 18.66
C THR A 79 -2.92 7.35 17.85
N LYS A 80 -3.29 6.27 18.54
CA LYS A 80 -3.93 5.11 17.91
C LYS A 80 -5.23 5.53 17.21
N GLU A 81 -6.04 6.32 17.90
CA GLU A 81 -7.34 6.77 17.44
C GLU A 81 -7.22 7.65 16.19
N GLU A 82 -6.30 8.61 16.18
CA GLU A 82 -6.05 9.46 15.01
C GLU A 82 -5.55 8.65 13.81
N ALA A 83 -4.64 7.70 14.03
CA ALA A 83 -4.13 6.85 12.95
C ALA A 83 -5.25 6.00 12.32
N LEU A 84 -6.15 5.43 13.14
CA LEU A 84 -7.30 4.67 12.67
C LEU A 84 -8.32 5.56 11.95
N GLU A 85 -8.58 6.77 12.44
CA GLU A 85 -9.47 7.73 11.76
C GLU A 85 -8.94 8.10 10.37
N LYS A 86 -7.65 8.42 10.27
CA LYS A 86 -7.00 8.72 8.97
C LYS A 86 -7.02 7.52 8.04
N LEU A 87 -6.75 6.32 8.55
CA LEU A 87 -6.81 5.08 7.77
C LEU A 87 -8.21 4.86 7.19
N ASN A 88 -9.26 5.00 8.01
CA ASN A 88 -10.66 4.86 7.59
C ASN A 88 -11.05 5.88 6.52
N ALA A 89 -10.57 7.13 6.64
CA ALA A 89 -10.87 8.16 5.66
C ALA A 89 -10.28 7.81 4.27
N VAL A 90 -9.05 7.29 4.23
CA VAL A 90 -8.43 6.85 2.97
C VAL A 90 -9.10 5.60 2.42
N GLU A 91 -9.40 4.63 3.28
CA GLU A 91 -10.10 3.40 2.89
C GLU A 91 -11.47 3.71 2.28
N ALA A 92 -12.24 4.65 2.84
CA ALA A 92 -13.54 5.04 2.29
C ALA A 92 -13.44 5.66 0.89
N ILE A 93 -12.34 6.36 0.58
CA ILE A 93 -12.08 6.90 -0.76
C ILE A 93 -11.70 5.77 -1.72
N VAL A 94 -10.78 4.90 -1.31
CA VAL A 94 -10.24 3.84 -2.16
C VAL A 94 -11.28 2.74 -2.44
N MET A 95 -12.12 2.43 -1.45
CA MET A 95 -13.17 1.42 -1.54
C MET A 95 -14.52 2.01 -1.96
N CYS A 96 -14.52 3.17 -2.64
CA CYS A 96 -15.73 3.69 -3.26
C CYS A 96 -16.18 2.78 -4.42
N GLU A 97 -17.37 3.03 -4.95
CA GLU A 97 -17.84 2.33 -6.15
C GLU A 97 -16.83 2.51 -7.30
N ALA A 98 -16.52 1.41 -8.00
CA ALA A 98 -15.69 1.44 -9.19
C ALA A 98 -16.41 2.20 -10.32
N PRO A 99 -15.68 2.78 -11.30
CA PRO A 99 -16.29 3.40 -12.46
C PRO A 99 -17.17 2.42 -13.23
N GLU A 100 -18.39 2.80 -13.60
CA GLU A 100 -19.30 2.00 -14.44
C GLU A 100 -18.90 2.08 -15.94
N ASP A 101 -17.63 1.87 -16.24
CA ASP A 101 -17.07 1.89 -17.59
C ASP A 101 -16.01 0.80 -17.80
N GLU A 102 -15.21 0.89 -18.86
CA GLU A 102 -14.17 -0.10 -19.19
C GLU A 102 -13.07 -0.25 -18.13
N LEU A 103 -13.01 0.64 -17.14
CA LEU A 103 -12.09 0.54 -16.01
C LEU A 103 -12.62 -0.28 -14.83
N GLU A 104 -13.91 -0.66 -14.81
CA GLU A 104 -14.57 -1.31 -13.67
C GLU A 104 -13.75 -2.51 -13.16
N GLU A 105 -13.48 -3.49 -14.03
CA GLU A 105 -12.75 -4.71 -13.66
C GLU A 105 -11.32 -4.44 -13.16
N TYR A 106 -10.63 -3.44 -13.73
CA TYR A 106 -9.28 -3.07 -13.31
C TYR A 106 -9.27 -2.41 -11.94
N VAL A 107 -10.24 -1.53 -11.67
CA VAL A 107 -10.36 -0.83 -10.39
C VAL A 107 -10.84 -1.78 -9.31
N GLU A 108 -11.80 -2.67 -9.59
CA GLU A 108 -12.23 -3.70 -8.64
C GLU A 108 -11.09 -4.65 -8.28
N SER A 109 -10.28 -5.08 -9.27
CA SER A 109 -9.11 -5.92 -9.03
C SER A 109 -8.07 -5.20 -8.15
N LEU A 110 -7.83 -3.92 -8.39
CA LEU A 110 -6.98 -3.07 -7.55
C LEU A 110 -7.52 -2.95 -6.12
N GLN A 111 -8.82 -2.71 -5.96
CA GLN A 111 -9.45 -2.60 -4.64
C GLN A 111 -9.36 -3.93 -3.87
N LEU A 112 -9.60 -5.05 -4.56
CA LEU A 112 -9.52 -6.38 -3.97
C LEU A 112 -8.11 -6.70 -3.45
N SER A 113 -7.05 -6.31 -4.18
CA SER A 113 -5.67 -6.48 -3.72
C SER A 113 -5.37 -5.59 -2.51
N LEU A 114 -5.85 -4.34 -2.50
CA LEU A 114 -5.61 -3.37 -1.43
C LEU A 114 -6.35 -3.67 -0.11
N LEU A 115 -7.28 -4.62 -0.08
CA LEU A 115 -7.91 -5.04 1.19
C LEU A 115 -6.86 -5.46 2.24
N VAL A 116 -5.79 -6.15 1.81
CA VAL A 116 -4.74 -6.60 2.73
C VAL A 116 -3.94 -5.42 3.29
N LEU A 117 -3.74 -4.35 2.53
CA LEU A 117 -3.05 -3.14 2.99
C LEU A 117 -3.78 -2.55 4.20
N PHE A 118 -5.07 -2.26 4.05
CA PHE A 118 -5.87 -1.64 5.13
C PHE A 118 -5.98 -2.57 6.35
N ALA A 119 -6.26 -3.86 6.14
CA ALA A 119 -6.36 -4.83 7.21
C ALA A 119 -5.02 -4.99 7.98
N SER A 120 -3.89 -5.02 7.27
CA SER A 120 -2.56 -5.10 7.86
C SER A 120 -2.22 -3.88 8.69
N CYS A 121 -2.47 -2.67 8.17
CA CYS A 121 -2.22 -1.43 8.89
C CYS A 121 -3.05 -1.36 10.17
N ARG A 122 -4.32 -1.79 10.11
CA ARG A 122 -5.22 -1.83 11.27
C ARG A 122 -4.70 -2.78 12.35
N LYS A 123 -4.35 -4.02 11.99
CA LYS A 123 -3.73 -4.99 12.92
C LYS A 123 -2.43 -4.49 13.53
N PHE A 124 -1.58 -3.84 12.73
CA PHE A 124 -0.34 -3.25 13.21
C PHE A 124 -0.59 -2.14 14.24
N ILE A 125 -1.51 -1.21 13.95
CA ILE A 125 -1.92 -0.13 14.85
C ILE A 125 -2.57 -0.68 16.13
N ASP A 126 -3.35 -1.76 16.00
CA ASP A 126 -3.94 -2.46 17.15
C ASP A 126 -2.92 -3.20 18.00
N GLY A 127 -1.77 -3.57 17.42
CA GLY A 127 -0.69 -4.29 18.08
C GLY A 127 -0.97 -5.78 18.30
N VAL A 128 -1.96 -6.34 17.60
CA VAL A 128 -2.38 -7.75 17.74
C VAL A 128 -2.32 -8.45 16.38
N TYR A 129 -1.27 -9.24 16.19
CA TYR A 129 -1.06 -10.04 14.98
C TYR A 129 -0.11 -11.22 15.25
N SER A 130 -0.24 -12.29 14.46
CA SER A 130 0.69 -13.42 14.45
C SER A 130 1.94 -13.12 13.63
N THR A 131 3.09 -13.69 14.01
CA THR A 131 4.40 -13.44 13.37
C THR A 131 5.03 -14.65 12.71
N ASP A 132 4.40 -15.84 12.78
CA ASP A 132 4.90 -17.05 12.10
C ASP A 132 4.47 -17.06 10.62
N ILE A 133 5.13 -16.23 9.82
CA ILE A 133 4.85 -16.01 8.39
C ILE A 133 4.79 -17.33 7.61
N LYS A 134 5.68 -18.29 7.91
CA LYS A 134 5.71 -19.56 7.18
C LYS A 134 4.44 -20.38 7.42
N THR A 135 3.95 -20.39 8.65
CA THR A 135 2.72 -21.09 9.01
C THR A 135 1.51 -20.35 8.45
N LEU A 136 1.48 -19.02 8.60
CA LEU A 136 0.41 -18.17 8.07
C LEU A 136 0.25 -18.32 6.56
N VAL A 137 1.33 -18.26 5.78
CA VAL A 137 1.27 -18.46 4.31
C VAL A 137 0.66 -19.82 3.95
N LYS A 138 1.06 -20.89 4.65
CA LYS A 138 0.53 -22.24 4.39
C LYS A 138 -0.96 -22.35 4.74
N GLU A 139 -1.39 -21.68 5.80
CA GLU A 139 -2.78 -21.67 6.24
C GLU A 139 -3.65 -20.83 5.31
N GLY A 140 -3.21 -19.62 4.97
CA GLY A 140 -3.93 -18.71 4.09
C GLY A 140 -4.20 -19.31 2.71
N LYS A 141 -3.18 -19.92 2.08
CA LYS A 141 -3.34 -20.62 0.78
C LYS A 141 -4.36 -21.77 0.83
N LYS A 142 -4.57 -22.42 1.97
CA LYS A 142 -5.59 -23.47 2.13
C LYS A 142 -6.98 -22.91 2.45
N THR A 143 -7.01 -21.71 3.02
CA THR A 143 -8.21 -21.08 3.56
C THR A 143 -8.94 -20.27 2.49
N VAL A 144 -8.21 -19.63 1.56
CA VAL A 144 -8.74 -18.62 0.63
C VAL A 144 -9.94 -19.07 -0.21
N GLU A 145 -9.97 -20.33 -0.66
CA GLU A 145 -11.08 -20.85 -1.46
C GLU A 145 -12.35 -21.11 -0.64
N ASN A 146 -12.23 -21.27 0.68
CA ASN A 146 -13.33 -21.68 1.55
C ASN A 146 -13.81 -20.56 2.49
N ASP A 147 -12.93 -19.64 2.86
CA ASP A 147 -13.17 -18.58 3.83
C ASP A 147 -12.25 -17.39 3.52
N MET A 148 -12.72 -16.53 2.62
CA MET A 148 -11.97 -15.37 2.13
C MET A 148 -11.67 -14.37 3.25
N GLU A 149 -12.62 -14.14 4.16
CA GLU A 149 -12.44 -13.22 5.30
C GLU A 149 -11.33 -13.72 6.22
N ARG A 150 -11.32 -15.00 6.56
CA ARG A 150 -10.23 -15.58 7.36
C ARG A 150 -8.90 -15.56 6.62
N ALA A 151 -8.90 -15.82 5.32
CA ALA A 151 -7.68 -15.74 4.53
C ALA A 151 -7.12 -14.31 4.48
N LEU A 152 -7.99 -13.30 4.37
CA LEU A 152 -7.61 -11.89 4.47
C LEU A 152 -7.04 -11.57 5.86
N ASP A 153 -7.65 -12.05 6.94
CA ASP A 153 -7.13 -11.86 8.30
C ASP A 153 -5.72 -12.46 8.49
N ILE A 154 -5.48 -13.65 7.91
CA ILE A 154 -4.16 -14.29 7.87
C ILE A 154 -3.16 -13.47 7.05
N ALA A 155 -3.56 -12.98 5.87
CA ALA A 155 -2.71 -12.13 5.04
C ALA A 155 -2.36 -10.83 5.77
N ALA A 156 -3.32 -10.27 6.51
CA ALA A 156 -3.15 -9.07 7.30
C ALA A 156 -2.18 -9.25 8.48
N ASP A 157 -2.15 -10.43 9.12
CA ASP A 157 -1.12 -10.77 10.12
C ASP A 157 0.29 -10.74 9.51
N ILE A 158 0.43 -11.25 8.28
CA ILE A 158 1.70 -11.24 7.55
C ILE A 158 2.09 -9.79 7.21
N GLY A 159 1.18 -8.99 6.66
CA GLY A 159 1.46 -7.59 6.34
C GLY A 159 1.78 -6.74 7.56
N ALA A 160 1.10 -6.95 8.70
CA ALA A 160 1.43 -6.30 9.97
C ALA A 160 2.85 -6.68 10.45
N SER A 161 3.24 -7.94 10.28
CA SER A 161 4.61 -8.39 10.57
C SER A 161 5.64 -7.70 9.66
N VAL A 162 5.32 -7.50 8.38
CA VAL A 162 6.17 -6.78 7.41
C VAL A 162 6.32 -5.31 7.77
N ILE A 163 5.23 -4.64 8.16
CA ILE A 163 5.28 -3.26 8.70
C ILE A 163 6.22 -3.18 9.91
N HIS A 164 6.27 -4.23 10.74
CA HIS A 164 7.20 -4.35 11.87
C HIS A 164 8.64 -4.77 11.48
N GLY A 165 8.94 -4.90 10.19
CA GLY A 165 10.29 -5.20 9.67
C GLY A 165 10.59 -6.68 9.46
N ALA A 166 9.59 -7.56 9.49
CA ALA A 166 9.78 -8.95 9.08
C ALA A 166 10.05 -9.05 7.56
N SER A 167 10.79 -10.09 7.17
CA SER A 167 11.03 -10.37 5.74
C SER A 167 9.94 -11.27 5.16
N CYS A 168 9.20 -10.74 4.20
CA CYS A 168 8.22 -11.41 3.35
C CYS A 168 8.14 -10.59 2.04
N CYS A 169 7.59 -11.09 0.94
CA CYS A 169 6.97 -12.37 0.61
C CYS A 169 7.53 -13.04 -0.66
N GLY A 170 8.54 -12.48 -1.32
CA GLY A 170 9.04 -12.95 -2.63
C GLY A 170 9.52 -14.40 -2.71
N LYS A 171 9.76 -15.09 -1.58
CA LYS A 171 10.06 -16.53 -1.55
C LYS A 171 8.82 -17.44 -1.56
N TYR A 172 7.63 -16.86 -1.34
CA TYR A 172 6.34 -17.54 -1.22
C TYR A 172 5.41 -17.27 -2.40
N VAL A 173 5.61 -16.13 -3.06
CA VAL A 173 5.16 -15.86 -4.41
C VAL A 173 6.08 -16.65 -5.34
N LYS A 174 5.53 -17.50 -6.21
CA LYS A 174 6.33 -18.28 -7.18
C LYS A 174 6.22 -17.61 -8.54
N ASP A 175 7.29 -17.69 -9.33
CA ASP A 175 7.31 -17.17 -10.71
C ASP A 175 6.42 -17.98 -11.67
N ASP A 176 6.04 -19.20 -11.28
CA ASP A 176 5.29 -20.15 -12.10
C ASP A 176 3.95 -20.49 -11.43
N ILE A 177 3.05 -19.50 -11.38
CA ILE A 177 1.65 -19.75 -11.07
C ILE A 177 0.85 -19.58 -12.36
N GLU A 178 0.56 -20.70 -13.02
CA GLU A 178 -0.34 -20.72 -14.19
C GLU A 178 -1.73 -20.16 -13.83
N GLN A 179 -2.12 -20.16 -12.54
CA GLN A 179 -3.34 -19.57 -12.00
C GLN A 179 -3.12 -19.02 -10.57
N PRO A 180 -2.71 -17.75 -10.39
CA PRO A 180 -2.55 -17.16 -9.06
C PRO A 180 -3.86 -17.20 -8.28
N THR A 181 -3.77 -17.53 -6.98
CA THR A 181 -4.92 -17.40 -6.08
C THR A 181 -5.00 -15.95 -5.58
N LEU A 182 -6.17 -15.52 -5.12
CA LEU A 182 -6.33 -14.22 -4.47
C LEU A 182 -5.36 -14.04 -3.27
N PHE A 183 -5.04 -15.12 -2.56
CA PHE A 183 -4.06 -15.05 -1.48
C PHE A 183 -2.65 -14.77 -2.00
N ASP A 184 -2.30 -15.24 -3.21
CA ASP A 184 -1.03 -14.91 -3.85
C ASP A 184 -0.99 -13.42 -4.25
N GLU A 185 -2.11 -12.85 -4.72
CA GLU A 185 -2.23 -11.41 -5.00
C GLU A 185 -2.02 -10.57 -3.73
N TRP A 186 -2.61 -10.97 -2.61
CA TRP A 186 -2.35 -10.30 -1.33
C TRP A 186 -0.90 -10.44 -0.86
N LEU A 187 -0.22 -11.55 -1.12
CA LEU A 187 1.21 -11.68 -0.83
C LEU A 187 2.06 -10.76 -1.71
N ILE A 188 1.65 -10.52 -2.96
CA ILE A 188 2.29 -9.56 -3.85
C ILE A 188 2.12 -8.14 -3.30
N GLU A 189 0.90 -7.77 -2.87
CA GLU A 189 0.68 -6.45 -2.25
C GLU A 189 1.47 -6.30 -0.95
N VAL A 190 1.60 -7.36 -0.14
CA VAL A 190 2.46 -7.31 1.05
C VAL A 190 3.95 -7.13 0.71
N GLU A 191 4.43 -7.61 -0.44
CA GLU A 191 5.78 -7.29 -0.93
C GLU A 191 5.88 -5.79 -1.30
N SER A 192 4.91 -5.27 -2.05
CA SER A 192 4.80 -3.83 -2.36
C SER A 192 4.82 -2.97 -1.09
N MET A 193 4.12 -3.41 -0.03
CA MET A 193 4.18 -2.77 1.28
C MET A 193 5.58 -2.81 1.89
N ALA A 194 6.31 -3.91 1.78
CA ALA A 194 7.68 -4.03 2.30
C ALA A 194 8.63 -3.02 1.64
N GLU A 195 8.54 -2.87 0.31
CA GLU A 195 9.30 -1.88 -0.45
C GLU A 195 8.94 -0.45 -0.03
N ALA A 196 7.65 -0.16 0.10
CA ALA A 196 7.16 1.13 0.55
C ALA A 196 7.62 1.46 1.99
N VAL A 197 7.53 0.51 2.93
CA VAL A 197 8.05 0.67 4.30
C VAL A 197 9.55 0.98 4.28
N ALA A 198 10.33 0.28 3.45
CA ALA A 198 11.76 0.53 3.33
C ALA A 198 12.05 1.95 2.81
N SER A 199 11.25 2.45 1.86
CA SER A 199 11.37 3.82 1.34
C SER A 199 11.07 4.90 2.40
N LEU A 200 10.22 4.59 3.39
CA LEU A 200 9.78 5.50 4.45
C LEU A 200 10.68 5.48 5.70
N LYS A 201 11.84 4.81 5.67
CA LYS A 201 12.72 4.64 6.86
C LYS A 201 13.04 5.95 7.59
N ASN A 202 13.25 7.04 6.85
CA ASN A 202 13.59 8.36 7.38
C ASN A 202 12.41 9.35 7.35
N PHE A 203 11.19 8.89 7.05
CA PHE A 203 10.02 9.73 7.02
C PHE A 203 9.60 10.10 8.45
N ASP A 204 9.58 11.40 8.74
CA ASP A 204 9.05 11.97 9.97
C ASP A 204 8.56 13.39 9.66
N GLU A 205 7.23 13.57 9.67
CA GLU A 205 6.59 14.88 9.48
C GLU A 205 5.73 15.18 10.72
N GLU A 206 5.67 16.44 11.13
CA GLU A 206 4.80 16.85 12.23
C GLU A 206 3.40 17.14 11.67
N ALA A 207 2.36 16.65 12.36
CA ALA A 207 1.00 17.05 12.08
C ALA A 207 0.87 18.55 12.32
N GLY A 208 0.81 19.35 11.26
CA GLY A 208 0.62 20.79 11.36
C GLY A 208 -0.72 21.07 12.05
N GLU A 209 -0.69 21.92 13.07
CA GLU A 209 -1.90 22.44 13.71
C GLU A 209 -2.78 23.09 12.63
N THR A 210 -4.06 22.71 12.63
CA THR A 210 -5.13 23.25 11.78
C THR A 210 -5.17 24.78 11.73
#